data_AF-A0A6B1I6X3-F1
#
_entry.id   AF-A0A6B1I6X3-F1
#
_cell.length_a   1.000
_cell.length_b   1.000
_cell.length_c   1.000
_cell.angle_alpha   90.00
_cell.angle_beta   90.00
_cell.angle_gamma   90.00
#
_symmetry.space_group_name_H-M   'P 1'
#
loop_
_entity.id
_entity.type
_entity.pdbx_description
1 polymer ?
#
loop_
_entity_poly.entity_id
_entity_poly.type
_entity_poly.pdbx_seq_one_letter_code
_entity_poly.pdbx_strand_id
1 'polypeptide(L)'
;MNSVDEEFISQCLRKYYYEYFGIIDIPSKLNRHEFGYQKPNSPMIRHIQLQDAAELRSTLMQELPLDVFLSSARYLFPSLPMAEKEWQDADLIFDIDAKDLNLECRPSHTVQICATCGKVNNKGCACDSPQIKDVSVTCDRCINASKKEVKKLLDILYDDIGIKESQTEVYFSGNDGFHIHVHDLKFLNLNSLERSELVDYVMCNGILPERLGMKREGATSLPQQTDAGWPGRFARHMFGSKTARPKEIKKITADGYARFTDTLKRLSHTLGACIDSGVTTDVHRIFRMPGTINGKSGMTKMACPDIAKFNP
;
A
#
# COMPACT_ATOMS: atom_id res chain seq x y z
N MET A 1 19.42 -19.51 -7.42
CA MET A 1 19.49 -19.15 -8.85
C MET A 1 20.83 -19.63 -9.38
N ASN A 2 20.91 -20.19 -10.60
CA ASN A 2 22.20 -20.60 -11.15
C ASN A 2 22.95 -19.39 -11.73
N SER A 3 24.24 -19.54 -12.05
CA SER A 3 25.08 -18.45 -12.54
C SER A 3 24.66 -17.90 -13.91
N VAL A 4 24.05 -18.73 -14.76
CA VAL A 4 23.58 -18.33 -16.09
C VAL A 4 22.36 -17.42 -15.97
N ASP A 5 21.42 -17.77 -15.10
CA ASP A 5 20.24 -16.96 -14.80
C ASP A 5 20.62 -15.60 -14.20
N GLU A 6 21.63 -15.60 -13.31
CA GLU A 6 22.11 -14.37 -12.67
C GLU A 6 22.80 -13.41 -13.66
N GLU A 7 23.59 -13.95 -14.59
CA GLU A 7 24.19 -13.17 -15.67
C GLU A 7 23.12 -12.60 -16.61
N PHE A 8 22.14 -13.41 -17.00
CA PHE A 8 21.01 -12.95 -17.84
C PHE A 8 20.23 -11.81 -17.17
N ILE A 9 19.87 -11.96 -15.89
CA ILE A 9 19.19 -10.91 -15.12
C ILE A 9 20.04 -9.66 -15.03
N SER A 10 21.34 -9.79 -14.79
CA SER A 10 22.26 -8.64 -14.72
C SER A 10 22.31 -7.87 -16.04
N GLN A 11 22.29 -8.57 -17.18
CA GLN A 11 22.20 -7.96 -18.51
C GLN A 11 20.86 -7.23 -18.71
N CYS A 12 19.74 -7.83 -18.29
CA CYS A 12 18.43 -7.20 -18.35
C CYS A 12 18.36 -5.93 -17.48
N LEU A 13 18.86 -5.98 -16.24
CA LEU A 13 18.91 -4.83 -15.33
C LEU A 13 19.79 -3.72 -15.89
N ARG A 14 20.95 -4.07 -16.47
CA ARG A 14 21.84 -3.09 -17.11
C ARG A 14 21.15 -2.38 -18.25
N LYS A 15 20.49 -3.12 -19.14
CA LYS A 15 19.70 -2.54 -20.22
C LYS A 15 18.60 -1.64 -19.68
N TYR A 16 17.86 -2.11 -18.67
CA TYR A 16 16.77 -1.36 -18.07
C TYR A 16 17.23 -0.04 -17.49
N TYR A 17 18.20 -0.04 -16.58
CA TYR A 17 18.68 1.19 -15.93
C TYR A 17 19.44 2.10 -16.89
N TYR A 18 19.94 1.59 -18.02
CA TYR A 18 20.52 2.43 -19.07
C TYR A 18 19.44 3.15 -19.89
N GLU A 19 18.48 2.41 -20.44
CA GLU A 19 17.45 2.90 -21.37
C GLU A 19 16.32 3.66 -20.67
N TYR A 20 15.90 3.19 -19.49
CA TYR A 20 14.70 3.66 -18.78
C TYR A 20 15.05 4.49 -17.54
N PHE A 21 16.28 5.00 -17.40
CA PHE A 21 16.61 5.88 -16.28
C PHE A 21 15.69 7.10 -16.19
N GLY A 22 15.22 7.62 -17.34
CA GLY A 22 14.40 8.83 -17.41
C GLY A 22 12.98 8.69 -16.84
N ILE A 23 12.52 7.47 -16.54
CA ILE A 23 11.21 7.26 -15.88
C ILE A 23 11.33 7.10 -14.37
N ILE A 24 12.55 7.06 -13.82
CA ILE A 24 12.77 7.01 -12.38
C ILE A 24 12.39 8.38 -11.80
N ASP A 25 11.47 8.36 -10.83
CA ASP A 25 11.08 9.57 -10.13
C ASP A 25 12.11 9.89 -9.04
N ILE A 26 12.84 10.99 -9.24
CA ILE A 26 13.94 11.42 -8.37
C ILE A 26 13.47 12.65 -7.60
N PRO A 27 13.31 12.57 -6.27
CA PRO A 27 12.88 13.73 -5.49
C PRO A 27 13.95 14.82 -5.48
N SER A 28 13.50 16.08 -5.44
CA SER A 28 14.37 17.26 -5.43
C SER A 28 15.39 17.30 -4.29
N LYS A 29 15.08 16.65 -3.16
CA LYS A 29 15.95 16.56 -1.98
C LYS A 29 16.49 15.14 -1.78
N LEU A 30 16.90 14.46 -2.86
CA LEU A 30 17.43 13.09 -2.84
C LEU A 30 18.46 12.88 -1.71
N ASN A 31 19.36 13.84 -1.53
CA ASN A 31 20.41 13.81 -0.50
C ASN A 31 19.93 13.84 0.94
N ARG A 32 18.63 14.03 1.19
CA ARG A 32 18.05 13.93 2.54
C ARG A 32 17.38 12.58 2.80
N HIS A 33 17.28 11.71 1.80
CA HIS A 33 16.68 10.40 1.97
C HIS A 33 17.74 9.32 2.24
N GLU A 34 17.37 8.31 3.02
CA GLU A 34 18.14 7.06 3.08
C GLU A 34 17.86 6.27 1.80
N PHE A 35 18.92 5.98 1.06
CA PHE A 35 18.90 5.08 -0.08
C PHE A 35 19.24 3.65 0.36
N GLY A 36 18.60 2.69 -0.29
CA GLY A 36 18.93 1.28 -0.14
C GLY A 36 18.58 0.49 -1.38
N TYR A 37 19.26 -0.63 -1.58
CA TYR A 37 19.04 -1.50 -2.72
C TYR A 37 19.33 -2.96 -2.39
N GLN A 38 18.85 -3.87 -3.22
CA GLN A 38 19.12 -5.29 -3.09
C GLN A 38 19.59 -5.87 -4.42
N LYS A 39 20.72 -6.58 -4.39
CA LYS A 39 21.27 -7.31 -5.54
C LYS A 39 20.71 -8.74 -5.60
N PRO A 40 20.78 -9.40 -6.78
CA PRO A 40 20.55 -10.84 -6.87
C PRO A 40 21.28 -11.61 -5.76
N ASN A 41 20.57 -12.55 -5.12
CA ASN A 41 21.10 -13.43 -4.08
C ASN A 41 21.80 -12.74 -2.90
N SER A 42 21.57 -11.44 -2.69
CA SER A 42 22.24 -10.64 -1.66
C SER A 42 21.24 -10.06 -0.65
N PRO A 43 21.67 -9.79 0.60
CA PRO A 43 20.86 -9.00 1.53
C PRO A 43 20.72 -7.56 1.01
N MET A 44 19.74 -6.84 1.56
CA MET A 44 19.55 -5.43 1.28
C MET A 44 20.72 -4.61 1.85
N ILE A 45 21.29 -3.72 1.04
CA ILE A 45 22.30 -2.75 1.42
C ILE A 45 21.59 -1.41 1.67
N ARG A 46 21.92 -0.74 2.77
CA ARG A 46 21.20 0.41 3.32
C ARG A 46 22.15 1.42 3.95
N HIS A 47 21.60 2.51 4.51
CA HIS A 47 22.34 3.61 5.11
C HIS A 47 23.24 4.34 4.10
N ILE A 48 22.75 4.45 2.86
CA ILE A 48 23.44 5.17 1.79
C ILE A 48 22.80 6.55 1.64
N GLN A 49 23.63 7.56 1.40
CA GLN A 49 23.19 8.88 1.01
C GLN A 49 23.69 9.12 -0.42
N LEU A 50 22.77 9.49 -1.32
CA LEU A 50 23.10 9.88 -2.70
C LEU A 50 22.93 11.39 -2.82
N GLN A 51 23.89 12.08 -3.43
CA GLN A 51 23.86 13.53 -3.59
C GLN A 51 22.86 13.97 -4.66
N ASP A 52 22.86 13.30 -5.80
CA ASP A 52 22.08 13.72 -6.96
C ASP A 52 21.73 12.57 -7.92
N ALA A 53 21.05 12.93 -9.02
CA ALA A 53 20.64 11.99 -10.05
C ALA A 53 21.82 11.33 -10.79
N ALA A 54 22.97 12.00 -10.90
CA ALA A 54 24.14 11.44 -11.57
C ALA A 54 24.77 10.33 -10.70
N GLU A 55 24.86 10.55 -9.40
CA GLU A 55 25.30 9.53 -8.45
C GLU A 55 24.35 8.34 -8.43
N LEU A 56 23.03 8.58 -8.37
CA LEU A 56 22.03 7.52 -8.49
C LEU A 56 22.23 6.69 -9.77
N ARG A 57 22.38 7.35 -10.92
CA ARG A 57 22.61 6.68 -12.20
C ARG A 57 23.86 5.81 -12.16
N SER A 58 24.95 6.34 -11.62
CA SER A 58 26.21 5.61 -11.46
C SER A 58 26.01 4.37 -10.57
N THR A 59 25.39 4.53 -9.41
CA THR A 59 25.13 3.42 -8.47
C THR A 59 24.26 2.33 -9.11
N LEU A 60 23.18 2.69 -9.79
CA LEU A 60 22.31 1.70 -10.46
C LEU A 60 23.05 0.92 -11.55
N MET A 61 23.94 1.59 -12.31
CA MET A 61 24.72 0.95 -13.37
C MET A 61 25.87 0.08 -12.84
N GLN A 62 26.44 0.43 -11.69
CA GLN A 62 27.52 -0.34 -11.05
C GLN A 62 26.98 -1.55 -10.29
N GLU A 63 25.90 -1.36 -9.54
CA GLU A 63 25.40 -2.38 -8.61
C GLU A 63 24.32 -3.27 -9.22
N LEU A 64 23.63 -2.83 -10.28
CA LEU A 64 22.57 -3.56 -10.97
C LEU A 64 21.54 -4.20 -10.01
N PRO A 65 20.83 -3.39 -9.21
CA PRO A 65 19.93 -3.90 -8.19
C PRO A 65 18.60 -4.45 -8.74
N LEU A 66 18.10 -5.52 -8.13
CA LEU A 66 16.75 -6.07 -8.35
C LEU A 66 15.67 -5.19 -7.72
N ASP A 67 15.97 -4.63 -6.57
CA ASP A 67 15.07 -3.78 -5.82
C ASP A 67 15.80 -2.53 -5.36
N VAL A 68 15.14 -1.38 -5.53
CA VAL A 68 15.69 -0.07 -5.19
C VAL A 68 14.67 0.64 -4.30
N PHE A 69 15.17 1.26 -3.24
CA PHE A 69 14.34 1.86 -2.23
C PHE A 69 14.87 3.21 -1.78
N LEU A 70 13.93 4.03 -1.34
CA LEU A 70 14.17 5.34 -0.76
C LEU A 70 13.29 5.49 0.49
N SER A 71 13.80 6.09 1.55
CA SER A 71 12.97 6.40 2.71
C SER A 71 11.86 7.38 2.35
N SER A 72 10.67 7.23 2.93
CA SER A 72 9.65 8.30 2.93
C SER A 72 10.10 9.49 3.76
N ALA A 73 10.94 9.23 4.77
CA ALA A 73 11.55 10.21 5.65
C ALA A 73 12.69 10.98 5.00
N ARG A 74 12.86 12.21 5.44
CA ARG A 74 14.03 13.06 5.19
C ARG A 74 14.80 13.29 6.51
N TYR A 75 16.11 13.24 6.41
CA TYR A 75 17.06 13.29 7.51
C TYR A 75 18.13 14.33 7.26
N LEU A 76 18.79 14.80 8.32
CA LEU A 76 20.01 15.61 8.17
C LEU A 76 21.21 14.71 7.83
N PHE A 77 21.27 13.51 8.42
CA PHE A 77 22.37 12.56 8.24
C PHE A 77 21.85 11.15 7.84
N PRO A 78 21.40 10.95 6.59
CA PRO A 78 20.68 9.72 6.18
C PRO A 78 21.49 8.41 6.30
N SER A 79 22.82 8.51 6.28
CA SER A 79 23.76 7.38 6.35
C SER A 79 24.10 6.92 7.79
N LEU A 80 23.70 7.66 8.81
CA LEU A 80 23.99 7.32 10.21
C LEU A 80 22.99 6.29 10.79
N PRO A 81 23.26 5.71 11.97
CA PRO A 81 22.27 4.94 12.72
C PRO A 81 21.04 5.78 13.09
N MET A 82 19.89 5.13 13.33
CA MET A 82 18.58 5.82 13.45
C MET A 82 18.56 6.95 14.49
N ALA A 83 19.20 6.75 15.65
CA ALA A 83 19.27 7.75 16.71
C ALA A 83 20.03 9.02 16.32
N GLU A 84 20.93 8.93 15.33
CA GLU A 84 21.83 10.00 14.89
C GLU A 84 21.42 10.60 13.54
N LYS A 85 20.39 10.05 12.87
CA LYS A 85 19.97 10.55 11.55
C LYS A 85 19.42 11.97 11.57
N GLU A 86 18.90 12.40 12.72
CA GLU A 86 18.16 13.65 12.90
C GLU A 86 16.99 13.78 11.89
N TRP A 87 15.90 13.08 12.19
CA TRP A 87 14.66 13.13 11.40
C TRP A 87 14.14 14.56 11.24
N GLN A 88 13.78 14.93 10.01
CA GLN A 88 13.28 16.27 9.68
C GLN A 88 11.77 16.23 9.47
N ASP A 89 11.33 15.40 8.53
CA ASP A 89 9.94 15.23 8.16
C ASP A 89 9.79 13.94 7.31
N ALA A 90 8.57 13.51 6.97
CA ALA A 90 8.35 12.32 6.14
C ALA A 90 7.09 12.43 5.26
N ASP A 91 7.17 11.91 4.04
CA ASP A 91 6.01 11.84 3.15
C ASP A 91 4.91 10.93 3.75
N LEU A 92 3.65 11.29 3.48
CA LEU A 92 2.52 10.42 3.82
C LEU A 92 2.30 9.46 2.64
N ILE A 93 2.46 8.17 2.93
CA ILE A 93 2.37 7.10 1.93
C ILE A 93 1.36 6.04 2.38
N PHE A 94 0.72 5.42 1.40
CA PHE A 94 -0.19 4.30 1.60
C PHE A 94 0.20 3.16 0.68
N ASP A 95 -0.04 1.93 1.14
CA ASP A 95 0.22 0.70 0.39
C ASP A 95 -1.04 -0.16 0.39
N ILE A 96 -1.41 -0.66 -0.78
CA ILE A 96 -2.58 -1.51 -1.01
C ILE A 96 -2.10 -2.72 -1.78
N ASP A 97 -1.99 -3.86 -1.08
CA ASP A 97 -1.61 -5.13 -1.69
C ASP A 97 -2.83 -6.06 -1.83
N ALA A 98 -2.95 -6.71 -2.99
CA ALA A 98 -4.06 -7.66 -3.22
C ALA A 98 -4.02 -8.88 -2.28
N LYS A 99 -2.92 -9.09 -1.54
CA LYS A 99 -2.76 -10.23 -0.62
C LYS A 99 -3.57 -10.01 0.65
N ASP A 100 -3.80 -8.76 1.02
CA ASP A 100 -4.52 -8.35 2.23
C ASP A 100 -6.05 -8.31 2.01
N LEU A 101 -6.48 -8.46 0.75
CA LEU A 101 -7.89 -8.37 0.34
C LEU A 101 -8.67 -9.71 0.47
N ASN A 102 -8.03 -10.80 0.91
CA ASN A 102 -8.67 -12.11 1.11
C ASN A 102 -9.50 -12.60 -0.10
N LEU A 103 -8.98 -12.44 -1.31
CA LEU A 103 -9.73 -12.70 -2.54
C LEU A 103 -9.87 -14.21 -2.82
N GLU A 104 -11.06 -14.64 -3.23
CA GLU A 104 -11.36 -16.04 -3.57
C GLU A 104 -10.51 -16.61 -4.74
N CYS A 105 -9.97 -15.74 -5.60
CA CYS A 105 -9.07 -16.17 -6.66
C CYS A 105 -7.66 -16.55 -6.15
N ARG A 106 -7.21 -16.02 -5.01
CA ARG A 106 -5.83 -16.19 -4.55
C ARG A 106 -5.36 -17.64 -4.48
N PRO A 107 -6.16 -18.60 -3.97
CA PRO A 107 -5.76 -20.00 -3.92
C PRO A 107 -5.49 -20.64 -5.29
N SER A 108 -6.09 -20.14 -6.38
CA SER A 108 -5.92 -20.74 -7.71
C SER A 108 -4.63 -20.31 -8.42
N HIS A 109 -3.98 -19.24 -7.96
CA HIS A 109 -2.78 -18.68 -8.57
C HIS A 109 -1.68 -18.41 -7.52
N THR A 110 -1.70 -19.20 -6.45
CA THR A 110 -0.66 -19.22 -5.41
C THR A 110 -0.04 -20.60 -5.38
N VAL A 111 1.28 -20.65 -5.40
CA VAL A 111 2.07 -21.88 -5.34
C VAL A 111 3.01 -21.85 -4.15
N GLN A 112 3.26 -23.01 -3.59
CA GLN A 112 4.19 -23.19 -2.48
C GLN A 112 5.55 -23.63 -2.99
N ILE A 113 6.59 -22.86 -2.68
CA ILE A 113 7.97 -23.13 -3.07
C ILE A 113 8.81 -23.38 -1.82
N CYS A 114 9.53 -24.51 -1.78
CA CYS A 114 10.51 -24.74 -0.74
C CYS A 114 11.80 -23.98 -1.04
N ALA A 115 12.17 -23.01 -0.20
CA ALA A 115 13.40 -22.23 -0.34
C ALA A 115 14.68 -23.07 -0.20
N THR A 116 14.60 -24.23 0.47
CA THR A 116 15.75 -25.12 0.70
C THR A 116 16.09 -25.98 -0.51
N CYS A 117 15.09 -26.54 -1.19
CA CYS A 117 15.30 -27.49 -2.29
C CYS A 117 14.73 -27.04 -3.63
N GLY A 118 14.04 -25.89 -3.68
CA GLY A 118 13.46 -25.32 -4.89
C GLY A 118 12.21 -26.03 -5.42
N LYS A 119 11.73 -27.10 -4.77
CA LYS A 119 10.54 -27.84 -5.22
C LYS A 119 9.27 -27.01 -5.03
N VAL A 120 8.42 -27.03 -6.04
CA VAL A 120 7.07 -26.46 -6.02
C VAL A 120 6.09 -27.57 -5.65
N ASN A 121 5.33 -27.40 -4.56
CA ASN A 121 4.33 -28.39 -4.14
C ASN A 121 3.23 -27.76 -3.28
N ASN A 122 1.97 -28.05 -3.59
CA ASN A 122 0.81 -27.59 -2.83
C ASN A 122 0.52 -28.39 -1.53
N LYS A 123 1.37 -29.40 -1.21
CA LYS A 123 1.20 -30.30 -0.06
C LYS A 123 2.47 -30.41 0.79
N GLY A 124 3.23 -29.33 0.92
CA GLY A 124 4.46 -29.28 1.71
C GLY A 124 5.69 -29.88 1.02
N CYS A 125 6.81 -29.96 1.72
CA CYS A 125 8.08 -30.45 1.17
C CYS A 125 8.70 -31.53 2.05
N ALA A 126 9.16 -32.62 1.43
CA ALA A 126 9.78 -33.77 2.09
C ALA A 126 11.31 -33.69 2.18
N CYS A 127 11.91 -32.49 2.14
CA CYS A 127 13.35 -32.32 2.34
C CYS A 127 13.68 -32.22 3.84
N ASP A 128 14.93 -32.43 4.21
CA ASP A 128 15.39 -32.48 5.61
C ASP A 128 15.16 -31.18 6.41
N SER A 129 15.00 -30.05 5.74
CA SER A 129 14.73 -28.75 6.38
C SER A 129 13.81 -27.88 5.51
N PRO A 130 12.50 -28.18 5.44
CA PRO A 130 11.58 -27.51 4.54
C PRO A 130 11.31 -26.07 4.97
N GLN A 131 11.58 -25.13 4.06
CA GLN A 131 11.29 -23.70 4.24
C GLN A 131 10.27 -23.28 3.18
N ILE A 132 8.98 -23.47 3.47
CA ILE A 132 7.90 -23.21 2.51
C ILE A 132 7.63 -21.70 2.43
N LYS A 133 7.58 -21.19 1.20
CA LYS A 133 7.17 -19.82 0.87
C LYS A 133 6.00 -19.87 -0.10
N ASP A 134 4.94 -19.14 0.22
CA ASP A 134 3.85 -18.90 -0.71
C ASP A 134 4.26 -17.83 -1.71
N VAL A 135 4.09 -18.13 -2.99
CA VAL A 135 4.34 -17.20 -4.10
C VAL A 135 3.07 -17.12 -4.94
N SER A 136 2.49 -15.94 -5.01
CA SER A 136 1.31 -15.67 -5.83
C SER A 136 1.68 -14.91 -7.09
N VAL A 137 1.05 -15.27 -8.20
CA VAL A 137 1.05 -14.46 -9.42
C VAL A 137 -0.23 -13.63 -9.45
N THR A 138 -0.12 -12.33 -9.71
CA THR A 138 -1.29 -11.44 -9.74
C THR A 138 -2.17 -11.72 -10.96
N CYS A 139 -3.49 -11.82 -10.77
CA CYS A 139 -4.46 -11.94 -11.87
C CYS A 139 -5.33 -10.67 -12.00
N ASP A 140 -6.11 -10.57 -13.08
CA ASP A 140 -7.01 -9.42 -13.32
C ASP A 140 -7.98 -9.16 -12.17
N ARG A 141 -8.46 -10.22 -11.49
CA ARG A 141 -9.36 -10.06 -10.34
C ARG A 141 -8.64 -9.39 -9.17
N CYS A 142 -7.36 -9.73 -8.94
CA CYS A 142 -6.54 -9.08 -7.92
C CYS A 142 -6.30 -7.61 -8.23
N ILE A 143 -5.87 -7.29 -9.45
CA ILE A 143 -5.65 -5.90 -9.86
C ILE A 143 -6.93 -5.08 -9.76
N ASN A 144 -8.05 -5.60 -10.26
CA ASN A 144 -9.33 -4.90 -10.20
C ASN A 144 -9.85 -4.73 -8.77
N ALA A 145 -9.55 -5.66 -7.86
CA ALA A 145 -9.87 -5.49 -6.45
C ALA A 145 -9.01 -4.39 -5.82
N SER A 146 -7.69 -4.40 -6.01
CA SER A 146 -6.81 -3.34 -5.49
C SER A 146 -7.17 -1.97 -6.04
N LYS A 147 -7.53 -1.86 -7.33
CA LYS A 147 -8.01 -0.60 -7.92
C LYS A 147 -9.26 -0.05 -7.23
N LYS A 148 -10.17 -0.92 -6.77
CA LYS A 148 -11.35 -0.48 -6.01
C LYS A 148 -10.95 0.09 -4.66
N GLU A 149 -9.98 -0.53 -3.98
CA GLU A 149 -9.46 -0.03 -2.72
C GLU A 149 -8.70 1.29 -2.89
N VAL A 150 -7.91 1.44 -3.96
CA VAL A 150 -7.29 2.72 -4.33
C VAL A 150 -8.37 3.79 -4.49
N LYS A 151 -9.45 3.49 -5.23
CA LYS A 151 -10.54 4.45 -5.41
C LYS A 151 -11.19 4.85 -4.08
N LYS A 152 -11.48 3.88 -3.20
CA LYS A 152 -12.02 4.19 -1.86
C LYS A 152 -11.09 5.09 -1.07
N LEU A 153 -9.79 4.79 -1.07
CA LEU A 153 -8.78 5.58 -0.38
C LEU A 153 -8.79 7.01 -0.90
N LEU A 154 -8.69 7.20 -2.21
CA LEU A 154 -8.71 8.52 -2.83
C LEU A 154 -10.00 9.28 -2.52
N ASP A 155 -11.17 8.65 -2.63
CA ASP A 155 -12.46 9.26 -2.26
C ASP A 155 -12.44 9.74 -0.79
N ILE A 156 -11.85 8.99 0.15
CA ILE A 156 -11.71 9.40 1.56
C ILE A 156 -10.72 10.56 1.71
N LEU A 157 -9.55 10.48 1.08
CA LEU A 157 -8.53 11.53 1.16
C LEU A 157 -9.04 12.86 0.61
N TYR A 158 -9.83 12.83 -0.46
CA TYR A 158 -10.35 14.04 -1.10
C TYR A 158 -11.57 14.61 -0.39
N ASP A 159 -12.60 13.79 -0.16
CA ASP A 159 -13.87 14.28 0.36
C ASP A 159 -13.81 14.57 1.86
N ASP A 160 -13.09 13.75 2.62
CA ASP A 160 -13.15 13.74 4.08
C ASP A 160 -11.94 14.44 4.71
N ILE A 161 -10.73 14.17 4.20
CA ILE A 161 -9.48 14.76 4.70
C ILE A 161 -9.18 16.11 4.03
N GLY A 162 -9.66 16.33 2.81
CA GLY A 162 -9.47 17.57 2.06
C GLY A 162 -8.12 17.70 1.36
N ILE A 163 -7.46 16.57 1.06
CA ILE A 163 -6.28 16.53 0.19
C ILE A 163 -6.73 16.77 -1.25
N LYS A 164 -5.99 17.58 -2.02
CA LYS A 164 -6.33 17.81 -3.43
C LYS A 164 -5.81 16.67 -4.29
N GLU A 165 -6.54 16.33 -5.37
CA GLU A 165 -6.09 15.35 -6.37
C GLU A 165 -4.69 15.65 -6.92
N SER A 166 -4.36 16.94 -7.11
CA SER A 166 -3.04 17.38 -7.60
C SER A 166 -1.90 17.14 -6.62
N GLN A 167 -2.19 16.75 -5.37
CA GLN A 167 -1.22 16.47 -4.32
C GLN A 167 -1.07 14.97 -4.08
N THR A 168 -1.69 14.12 -4.90
CA THR A 168 -1.61 12.67 -4.77
C THR A 168 -1.07 12.04 -6.03
N GLU A 169 -0.19 11.05 -5.85
CA GLU A 169 0.34 10.26 -6.95
C GLU A 169 0.13 8.78 -6.67
N VAL A 170 -0.41 8.08 -7.66
CA VAL A 170 -0.66 6.64 -7.59
C VAL A 170 0.36 5.93 -8.44
N TYR A 171 0.93 4.87 -7.90
CA TYR A 171 1.89 4.00 -8.57
C TYR A 171 1.42 2.56 -8.47
N PHE A 172 1.56 1.80 -9.55
CA PHE A 172 1.59 0.35 -9.43
C PHE A 172 2.86 -0.07 -8.69
N SER A 173 2.77 -0.94 -7.69
CA SER A 173 3.91 -1.33 -6.83
C SER A 173 5.00 -2.12 -7.57
N GLY A 174 4.72 -2.51 -8.82
CA GLY A 174 5.53 -3.41 -9.61
C GLY A 174 5.23 -4.87 -9.30
N ASN A 175 4.20 -5.23 -8.52
CA ASN A 175 3.88 -6.64 -8.27
C ASN A 175 2.37 -6.90 -8.17
N ASP A 176 1.78 -6.72 -6.99
CA ASP A 176 0.40 -7.13 -6.71
C ASP A 176 -0.43 -6.04 -6.03
N GLY A 177 0.04 -4.80 -6.10
CA GLY A 177 -0.54 -3.70 -5.35
C GLY A 177 -0.32 -2.32 -5.96
N PHE A 178 -0.76 -1.32 -5.22
CA PHE A 178 -0.61 0.08 -5.55
C PHE A 178 -0.06 0.84 -4.36
N HIS A 179 0.79 1.81 -4.66
CA HIS A 179 1.36 2.74 -3.72
C HIS A 179 0.77 4.12 -3.99
N ILE A 180 0.37 4.82 -2.93
CA ILE A 180 -0.13 6.19 -3.03
C ILE A 180 0.81 7.09 -2.24
N HIS A 181 1.27 8.15 -2.87
CA HIS A 181 2.09 9.18 -2.25
C HIS A 181 1.27 10.47 -2.11
N VAL A 182 1.34 11.12 -0.95
CA VAL A 182 0.68 12.41 -0.69
C VAL A 182 1.73 13.49 -0.49
N HIS A 183 1.72 14.47 -1.37
CA HIS A 183 2.62 15.62 -1.43
C HIS A 183 1.93 16.89 -0.88
N ASP A 184 1.50 16.82 0.37
CA ASP A 184 0.95 17.99 1.08
C ASP A 184 1.79 18.28 2.33
N LEU A 185 2.36 19.49 2.36
CA LEU A 185 3.26 19.98 3.42
C LEU A 185 2.64 19.87 4.82
N LYS A 186 1.30 19.91 4.94
CA LYS A 186 0.58 19.79 6.21
C LYS A 186 0.75 18.43 6.88
N PHE A 187 1.05 17.39 6.10
CA PHE A 187 1.13 16.01 6.60
C PHE A 187 2.57 15.56 6.86
N LEU A 188 3.56 16.36 6.48
CA LEU A 188 4.97 15.98 6.53
C LEU A 188 5.49 15.74 7.96
N ASN A 189 4.94 16.48 8.93
CA ASN A 189 5.37 16.41 10.32
C ASN A 189 4.48 15.51 11.19
N LEU A 190 3.53 14.77 10.59
CA LEU A 190 2.70 13.84 11.36
C LEU A 190 3.56 12.74 11.98
N ASN A 191 3.45 12.59 13.29
CA ASN A 191 4.12 11.51 14.02
C ASN A 191 3.35 10.18 13.85
N SER A 192 3.94 9.07 14.29
CA SER A 192 3.34 7.74 14.15
C SER A 192 1.96 7.61 14.81
N LEU A 193 1.71 8.28 15.95
CA LEU A 193 0.40 8.23 16.61
C LEU A 193 -0.67 8.94 15.75
N GLU A 194 -0.37 10.14 15.26
CA GLU A 194 -1.29 10.89 14.40
C GLU A 194 -1.56 10.16 13.07
N ARG A 195 -0.54 9.50 12.50
CA ARG A 195 -0.71 8.64 11.32
C ARG A 195 -1.54 7.41 11.62
N SER A 196 -1.42 6.83 12.81
CA SER A 196 -2.27 5.71 13.25
C SER A 196 -3.75 6.12 13.34
N GLU A 197 -4.06 7.31 13.85
CA GLU A 197 -5.44 7.82 13.88
C GLU A 197 -5.98 8.04 12.46
N LEU A 198 -5.15 8.53 11.54
CA LEU A 198 -5.52 8.65 10.13
C LEU A 198 -5.79 7.29 9.49
N VAL A 199 -4.94 6.29 9.77
CA VAL A 199 -5.14 4.91 9.32
C VAL A 199 -6.48 4.37 9.83
N ASP A 200 -6.77 4.55 11.12
CA ASP A 200 -8.04 4.09 11.70
C ASP A 200 -9.24 4.77 11.04
N TYR A 201 -9.13 6.08 10.76
CA TYR A 201 -10.16 6.78 10.01
C TYR A 201 -10.34 6.19 8.60
N VAL A 202 -9.27 6.02 7.83
CA VAL A 202 -9.30 5.51 6.44
C VAL A 202 -9.84 4.09 6.36
N MET A 203 -9.47 3.24 7.32
CA MET A 203 -9.91 1.84 7.38
C MET A 203 -11.31 1.69 8.03
N CYS A 204 -11.94 2.78 8.45
CA CYS A 204 -13.20 2.77 9.20
C CYS A 204 -13.12 1.95 10.51
N ASN A 205 -11.95 1.93 11.13
CA ASN A 205 -11.74 1.25 12.41
C ASN A 205 -12.37 2.05 13.54
N GLY A 206 -12.91 1.34 14.54
CA GLY A 206 -13.34 1.95 15.79
C GLY A 206 -14.53 2.92 15.68
N ILE A 207 -15.27 2.95 14.57
CA ILE A 207 -16.43 3.83 14.43
C ILE A 207 -17.50 3.47 15.48
N LEU A 208 -17.90 4.48 16.26
CA LEU A 208 -18.91 4.33 17.30
C LEU A 208 -20.32 4.28 16.69
N PRO A 209 -21.21 3.37 17.13
CA PRO A 209 -22.61 3.35 16.71
C PRO A 209 -23.32 4.71 16.80
N GLU A 210 -23.00 5.50 17.81
CA GLU A 210 -23.56 6.82 18.05
C GLU A 210 -23.22 7.81 16.94
N ARG A 211 -22.05 7.68 16.29
CA ARG A 211 -21.67 8.49 15.12
C ARG A 211 -22.57 8.23 13.92
N LEU A 212 -23.23 7.06 13.89
CA LEU A 212 -24.22 6.68 12.89
C LEU A 212 -25.65 6.76 13.44
N GLY A 213 -25.83 7.47 14.55
CA GLY A 213 -27.13 7.79 15.12
C GLY A 213 -27.84 6.65 15.85
N MET A 214 -27.15 5.51 16.06
CA MET A 214 -27.61 4.44 16.93
C MET A 214 -27.29 4.76 18.38
N LYS A 215 -28.33 4.84 19.22
CA LYS A 215 -28.19 5.12 20.65
C LYS A 215 -28.43 3.86 21.47
N ARG A 216 -27.80 3.79 22.65
CA ARG A 216 -28.06 2.72 23.63
C ARG A 216 -29.50 2.78 24.18
N GLU A 217 -29.99 4.00 24.38
CA GLU A 217 -31.32 4.29 24.90
C GLU A 217 -31.94 5.46 24.12
N GLY A 218 -33.26 5.44 23.96
CA GLY A 218 -34.03 6.47 23.26
C GLY A 218 -34.10 6.29 21.73
N ALA A 219 -34.62 7.32 21.06
CA ALA A 219 -34.86 7.27 19.63
C ALA A 219 -33.57 7.30 18.81
N THR A 220 -33.42 6.30 17.93
CA THR A 220 -32.35 6.21 16.93
C THR A 220 -32.71 7.06 15.71
N SER A 221 -31.72 7.76 15.15
CA SER A 221 -31.86 8.54 13.92
C SER A 221 -30.70 8.24 12.99
N LEU A 222 -30.93 7.38 12.00
CA LEU A 222 -29.90 6.93 11.07
C LEU A 222 -29.50 8.04 10.07
N PRO A 223 -28.25 8.01 9.56
CA PRO A 223 -27.75 9.03 8.66
C PRO A 223 -28.40 8.98 7.27
N GLN A 224 -28.31 10.11 6.57
CA GLN A 224 -28.78 10.30 5.21
C GLN A 224 -27.64 10.15 4.20
N GLN A 225 -27.98 9.84 2.94
CA GLN A 225 -26.98 9.66 1.88
C GLN A 225 -26.23 10.95 1.53
N THR A 226 -26.80 12.10 1.88
CA THR A 226 -26.23 13.45 1.71
C THR A 226 -25.28 13.84 2.83
N ASP A 227 -25.22 13.08 3.92
CA ASP A 227 -24.31 13.38 5.02
C ASP A 227 -22.85 13.23 4.55
N ALA A 228 -21.95 14.01 5.17
CA ALA A 228 -20.53 13.97 4.88
C ALA A 228 -19.84 12.81 5.63
N GLY A 229 -18.65 12.41 5.15
CA GLY A 229 -17.80 11.41 5.79
C GLY A 229 -18.46 10.04 5.99
N TRP A 230 -18.07 9.36 7.07
CA TRP A 230 -18.56 8.02 7.40
C TRP A 230 -20.09 7.87 7.52
N PRO A 231 -20.84 8.80 8.14
CA PRO A 231 -22.31 8.75 8.16
C PRO A 231 -22.92 8.63 6.75
N GLY A 232 -22.46 9.46 5.82
CA GLY A 232 -22.91 9.41 4.43
C GLY A 232 -22.47 8.15 3.69
N ARG A 233 -21.19 7.75 3.84
CA ARG A 233 -20.65 6.52 3.21
C ARG A 233 -21.44 5.29 3.68
N PHE A 234 -21.70 5.19 4.97
CA PHE A 234 -22.56 4.15 5.56
C PHE A 234 -23.97 4.19 4.96
N ALA A 235 -24.62 5.36 4.92
CA ALA A 235 -25.97 5.50 4.38
C ALA A 235 -26.04 5.14 2.88
N ARG A 236 -25.03 5.50 2.08
CA ARG A 236 -24.97 5.15 0.65
C ARG A 236 -24.79 3.65 0.45
N HIS A 237 -23.96 2.99 1.27
CA HIS A 237 -23.78 1.54 1.20
C HIS A 237 -25.04 0.78 1.62
N MET A 238 -25.62 1.14 2.77
CA MET A 238 -26.77 0.43 3.33
C MET A 238 -28.07 0.75 2.59
N PHE A 239 -28.25 1.99 2.11
CA PHE A 239 -29.55 2.49 1.65
C PHE A 239 -29.54 2.94 0.18
N GLY A 240 -28.44 2.74 -0.54
CA GLY A 240 -28.24 3.20 -1.91
C GLY A 240 -29.32 2.69 -2.87
N SER A 241 -29.82 1.48 -2.66
CA SER A 241 -30.97 0.96 -3.41
C SER A 241 -32.31 1.49 -2.84
N LYS A 242 -33.11 2.18 -3.67
CA LYS A 242 -34.41 2.75 -3.30
C LYS A 242 -35.40 1.71 -2.76
N THR A 243 -35.28 0.44 -3.15
CA THR A 243 -36.21 -0.65 -2.79
C THR A 243 -35.87 -1.37 -1.48
N ALA A 244 -34.62 -1.31 -1.00
CA ALA A 244 -34.15 -2.03 0.18
C ALA A 244 -34.34 -1.25 1.51
N ARG A 245 -34.40 0.08 1.40
CA ARG A 245 -34.41 1.07 2.49
C ARG A 245 -35.34 0.74 3.67
N PRO A 246 -36.67 0.56 3.51
CA PRO A 246 -37.57 0.47 4.67
C PRO A 246 -37.43 -0.84 5.46
N LYS A 247 -37.04 -1.93 4.79
CA LYS A 247 -36.93 -3.26 5.41
C LYS A 247 -35.62 -3.41 6.17
N GLU A 248 -34.51 -2.92 5.60
CA GLU A 248 -33.20 -2.96 6.24
C GLU A 248 -33.12 -2.00 7.43
N ILE A 249 -33.65 -0.77 7.30
CA ILE A 249 -33.72 0.19 8.42
C ILE A 249 -34.47 -0.43 9.60
N LYS A 250 -35.69 -0.96 9.38
CA LYS A 250 -36.49 -1.59 10.44
C LYS A 250 -35.76 -2.74 11.12
N LYS A 251 -35.06 -3.58 10.34
CA LYS A 251 -34.30 -4.71 10.86
C LYS A 251 -33.13 -4.25 11.73
N ILE A 252 -32.33 -3.31 11.22
CA ILE A 252 -31.16 -2.74 11.91
C ILE A 252 -31.56 -2.06 13.23
N THR A 253 -32.66 -1.29 13.22
CA THR A 253 -33.17 -0.65 14.44
C THR A 253 -33.75 -1.65 15.44
N ALA A 254 -34.33 -2.76 14.97
CA ALA A 254 -34.91 -3.80 15.83
C ALA A 254 -33.84 -4.72 16.44
N ASP A 255 -32.72 -4.92 15.75
CA ASP A 255 -31.61 -5.78 16.19
C ASP A 255 -30.85 -5.21 17.41
N GLY A 256 -31.04 -3.92 17.72
CA GLY A 256 -30.52 -3.27 18.92
C GLY A 256 -29.02 -2.93 18.84
N TYR A 257 -28.53 -2.22 19.86
CA TYR A 257 -27.19 -1.61 19.87
C TYR A 257 -26.04 -2.61 19.73
N ALA A 258 -26.12 -3.76 20.41
CA ALA A 258 -25.06 -4.78 20.39
C ALA A 258 -24.89 -5.39 18.99
N ARG A 259 -25.97 -5.84 18.35
CA ARG A 259 -25.92 -6.39 16.99
C ARG A 259 -25.54 -5.34 15.94
N PHE A 260 -25.93 -4.08 16.15
CA PHE A 260 -25.46 -2.99 15.31
C PHE A 260 -23.95 -2.84 15.37
N THR A 261 -23.39 -2.87 16.59
CA THR A 261 -21.93 -2.81 16.81
C THR A 261 -21.21 -3.95 16.07
N ASP A 262 -21.72 -5.18 16.16
CA ASP A 262 -21.13 -6.33 15.43
C ASP A 262 -21.28 -6.20 13.91
N THR A 263 -22.38 -5.60 13.46
CA THR A 263 -22.58 -5.31 12.04
C THR A 263 -21.60 -4.24 11.54
N LEU A 264 -21.35 -3.19 12.32
CA LEU A 264 -20.35 -2.17 11.98
C LEU A 264 -18.95 -2.76 11.87
N LYS A 265 -18.56 -3.65 12.79
CA LYS A 265 -17.26 -4.33 12.72
C LYS A 265 -17.07 -5.14 11.44
N ARG A 266 -18.14 -5.72 10.89
CA ARG A 266 -18.08 -6.43 9.61
C ARG A 266 -18.07 -5.48 8.43
N LEU A 267 -18.85 -4.40 8.52
CA LEU A 267 -18.96 -3.39 7.46
C LEU A 267 -17.71 -2.52 7.33
N SER A 268 -16.91 -2.31 8.38
CA SER A 268 -15.67 -1.54 8.31
C SER A 268 -14.73 -2.11 7.23
N HIS A 269 -14.57 -3.43 7.16
CA HIS A 269 -13.79 -4.10 6.11
C HIS A 269 -14.32 -3.87 4.68
N THR A 270 -15.60 -3.53 4.54
CA THR A 270 -16.24 -3.28 3.23
C THR A 270 -16.24 -1.79 2.87
N LEU A 271 -16.43 -0.93 3.87
CA LEU A 271 -16.56 0.53 3.75
C LEU A 271 -15.20 1.23 3.71
N GLY A 272 -14.30 0.85 4.61
CA GLY A 272 -12.92 1.32 4.68
C GLY A 272 -12.12 0.95 3.44
N ALA A 273 -11.06 1.73 3.19
CA ALA A 273 -10.03 1.33 2.26
C ALA A 273 -9.07 0.34 2.95
N CYS A 274 -8.85 -0.83 2.36
CA CYS A 274 -7.91 -1.80 2.90
C CYS A 274 -6.47 -1.42 2.53
N ILE A 275 -5.74 -0.87 3.49
CA ILE A 275 -4.33 -0.43 3.37
C ILE A 275 -3.44 -1.21 4.35
N ASP A 276 -2.13 -1.30 4.07
CA ASP A 276 -1.13 -1.70 5.07
C ASP A 276 -0.91 -0.54 6.05
N SER A 277 -1.46 -0.70 7.26
CA SER A 277 -1.35 0.28 8.35
C SER A 277 0.10 0.50 8.78
N GLY A 278 0.93 -0.53 8.73
CA GLY A 278 2.34 -0.46 9.12
C GLY A 278 3.16 0.41 8.17
N VAL A 279 2.80 0.47 6.88
CA VAL A 279 3.44 1.38 5.92
C VAL A 279 3.13 2.83 6.26
N THR A 280 1.85 3.12 6.54
CA THR A 280 1.38 4.50 6.73
C THR A 280 1.87 5.07 8.07
N THR A 281 1.83 4.27 9.13
CA THR A 281 2.21 4.68 10.50
C THR A 281 3.72 4.87 10.69
N ASP A 282 4.55 4.17 9.91
CA ASP A 282 6.00 4.22 10.00
C ASP A 282 6.57 5.49 9.34
N VAL A 283 7.00 6.44 10.18
CA VAL A 283 7.61 7.71 9.73
C VAL A 283 9.04 7.55 9.22
N HIS A 284 9.61 6.35 9.28
CA HIS A 284 10.95 6.00 8.80
C HIS A 284 10.92 4.98 7.65
N ARG A 285 9.73 4.69 7.11
CA ARG A 285 9.51 3.62 6.13
C ARG A 285 10.45 3.75 4.95
N ILE A 286 11.11 2.65 4.59
CA ILE A 286 11.81 2.54 3.32
C ILE A 286 10.86 1.93 2.30
N PHE A 287 10.75 2.59 1.15
CA PHE A 287 9.72 2.32 0.17
C PHE A 287 10.32 2.23 -1.23
N ARG A 288 9.72 1.40 -2.10
CA ARG A 288 10.27 1.18 -3.45
C ARG A 288 10.31 2.48 -4.22
N MET A 289 11.44 2.78 -4.84
CA MET A 289 11.61 4.00 -5.63
C MET A 289 10.76 3.92 -6.92
N PRO A 290 9.97 4.94 -7.27
CA PRO A 290 9.20 4.90 -8.51
C PRO A 290 10.09 4.86 -9.75
N GLY A 291 9.65 4.12 -10.77
CA GLY A 291 10.37 3.87 -12.02
C GLY A 291 11.45 2.79 -11.94
N THR A 292 11.66 2.14 -10.78
CA THR A 292 12.60 1.02 -10.66
C THR A 292 11.91 -0.34 -10.80
N ILE A 293 12.68 -1.39 -11.08
CA ILE A 293 12.19 -2.77 -11.17
C ILE A 293 11.81 -3.31 -9.78
N ASN A 294 10.86 -4.25 -9.78
CA ASN A 294 10.53 -5.12 -8.66
C ASN A 294 11.15 -6.50 -8.85
N GLY A 295 12.00 -6.92 -7.91
CA GLY A 295 12.76 -8.17 -8.01
C GLY A 295 11.91 -9.44 -7.97
N LYS A 296 10.64 -9.35 -7.55
CA LYS A 296 9.73 -10.51 -7.51
C LYS A 296 9.07 -10.81 -8.85
N SER A 297 8.74 -9.77 -9.61
CA SER A 297 7.93 -9.87 -10.84
C SER A 297 8.72 -9.50 -12.10
N GLY A 298 9.80 -8.72 -11.96
CA GLY A 298 10.49 -8.07 -13.07
C GLY A 298 9.76 -6.83 -13.61
N MET A 299 8.62 -6.44 -13.04
CA MET A 299 7.85 -5.28 -13.50
C MET A 299 8.31 -3.99 -12.84
N THR A 300 8.08 -2.87 -13.51
CA THR A 300 8.41 -1.52 -13.04
C THR A 300 7.39 -1.01 -12.03
N LYS A 301 7.83 -0.30 -10.97
CA LYS A 301 6.95 0.57 -10.17
C LYS A 301 6.51 1.76 -11.03
N MET A 302 5.36 1.65 -11.68
CA MET A 302 4.94 2.58 -12.74
C MET A 302 3.93 3.60 -12.23
N ALA A 303 4.09 4.87 -12.64
CA ALA A 303 3.08 5.90 -12.38
C ALA A 303 1.74 5.52 -13.04
N CYS A 304 0.66 5.76 -12.31
CA CYS A 304 -0.69 5.35 -12.67
C CYS A 304 -1.64 6.57 -12.55
N PRO A 305 -1.58 7.53 -13.49
CA PRO A 305 -2.40 8.74 -13.41
C PRO A 305 -3.90 8.47 -13.62
N ASP A 306 -4.26 7.40 -14.33
CA ASP A 306 -5.64 6.94 -14.52
C ASP A 306 -5.78 5.49 -14.06
N ILE A 307 -6.20 5.32 -12.81
CA ILE A 307 -6.37 4.00 -12.17
C ILE A 307 -7.38 3.11 -12.89
N ALA A 308 -8.39 3.70 -13.54
CA ALA A 308 -9.41 2.93 -14.24
C ALA A 308 -8.84 2.26 -15.50
N LYS A 309 -8.02 2.99 -16.25
CA LYS A 309 -7.41 2.51 -17.51
C LYS A 309 -6.11 1.73 -17.33
N PHE A 310 -5.46 1.85 -16.18
CA PHE A 310 -4.16 1.21 -15.94
C PHE A 310 -4.22 -0.31 -16.11
N ASN A 311 -3.26 -0.89 -16.83
CA ASN A 311 -3.08 -2.34 -16.90
C ASN A 311 -1.59 -2.62 -16.66
N PRO A 312 -1.23 -3.32 -15.58
CA PRO A 312 0.16 -3.64 -15.27
C PRO A 312 0.93 -4.27 -16.42
#